data_AF-A0A540WGY3-F1
#
_entry.id   AF-A0A540WGY3-F1
#
_cell.length_a   1.000
_cell.length_b   1.000
_cell.length_c   1.000
_cell.angle_alpha   90.00
_cell.angle_beta   90.00
_cell.angle_gamma   90.00
#
_symmetry.space_group_name_H-M   'P 1'
#
loop_
_entity.id
_entity.type
_entity.pdbx_description
1 polymer ?
#
loop_
_entity_poly.entity_id
_entity_poly.type
_entity_poly.pdbx_seq_one_letter_code
_entity_poly.pdbx_strand_id
1 'polypeptide(L)'
;MINPHQPRDIPQILLSVLFLALIIISCLWVVQPFILSFAWAGTVVIATWPVLLRLQRVLFGKRLLAVLAMTLLLFLLFVIPIALLVNSLVDNSVPLIKLISSG
;
A
#
# COMPACT_ATOMS: atom_id res chain seq x y z
N MET A 1 39.28 20.57 29.09
CA MET A 1 38.81 20.01 30.38
C MET A 1 37.39 19.49 30.12
N ILE A 2 37.24 18.20 29.79
CA ILE A 2 35.95 17.59 29.46
C ILE A 2 35.29 17.22 30.79
N ASN A 3 34.22 17.90 31.17
CA ASN A 3 33.48 17.64 32.40
C ASN A 3 32.63 16.36 32.22
N PRO A 4 32.88 15.26 32.96
CA PRO A 4 32.23 13.97 32.71
C PRO A 4 30.89 13.79 33.45
N HIS A 5 30.32 14.86 34.02
CA HIS A 5 29.08 14.80 34.79
C HIS A 5 28.07 15.84 34.31
N GLN A 6 27.56 15.66 33.10
CA GLN A 6 26.24 16.17 32.77
C GLN A 6 25.23 15.18 33.35
N PRO A 7 24.43 15.52 34.37
CA PRO A 7 23.33 14.68 34.79
C PRO A 7 22.42 14.55 33.57
N ARG A 8 22.44 13.37 32.95
CA ARG A 8 21.57 13.07 31.82
C ARG A 8 20.15 13.35 32.31
N ASP A 9 19.51 14.37 31.74
CA ASP A 9 18.16 14.75 32.08
C ASP A 9 17.25 13.56 31.77
N ILE A 10 16.97 12.77 32.81
CA ILE A 10 16.09 11.60 32.76
C ILE A 10 14.75 11.96 32.09
N PRO A 11 14.15 13.14 32.37
CA PRO A 11 12.96 13.58 31.65
C PRO A 11 13.17 13.72 30.15
N GLN A 12 14.32 14.24 29.69
CA GLN A 12 14.61 14.42 28.27
C GLN A 12 14.74 13.08 27.54
N ILE A 13 15.37 12.09 28.17
CA ILE A 13 15.52 10.75 27.59
C ILE A 13 14.18 10.04 27.55
N LEU A 14 13.40 10.10 28.63
CA LEU A 14 12.05 9.55 28.67
C LEU A 14 11.15 10.16 27.60
N LEU A 15 11.19 11.49 27.44
CA LEU A 15 10.40 12.19 26.44
C LEU A 15 10.85 11.82 25.01
N SER A 16 12.16 11.70 24.78
CA SER A 16 12.70 11.26 23.48
C SER A 16 12.28 9.82 23.13
N VAL A 17 12.33 8.90 24.10
CA VAL A 17 11.91 7.50 23.90
C VAL A 17 10.40 7.42 23.69
N LEU A 18 9.61 8.19 24.44
CA LEU A 18 8.16 8.27 24.28
C LEU A 18 7.79 8.77 22.89
N PHE A 19 8.45 9.83 22.43
CA PHE A 19 8.23 10.40 21.11
C PHE A 19 8.58 9.40 19.99
N LEU A 20 9.71 8.72 20.12
CA LEU A 20 10.11 7.66 19.19
C LEU A 20 9.08 6.51 19.17
N ALA A 21 8.62 6.07 20.34
CA ALA A 21 7.60 5.03 20.45
C ALA A 21 6.29 5.44 19.76
N LEU A 22 5.85 6.68 19.95
CA LEU A 22 4.67 7.24 19.29
C LEU A 22 4.79 7.23 17.76
N ILE A 23 5.95 7.61 17.22
CA ILE A 23 6.22 7.57 15.78
C ILE A 23 6.17 6.13 15.27
N ILE A 24 6.80 5.18 15.97
CA ILE A 24 6.80 3.78 15.58
C ILE A 24 5.37 3.22 15.56
N ILE A 25 4.60 3.44 16.62
CA ILE A 25 3.21 2.98 16.72
C ILE A 25 2.36 3.59 15.60
N SER A 26 2.51 4.89 15.35
CA SER A 26 1.78 5.58 14.27
C SER A 26 2.12 5.01 12.91
N CYS A 27 3.41 4.75 12.64
CA CYS A 27 3.87 4.13 11.41
C CYS A 27 3.26 2.73 11.22
N LEU A 28 3.29 1.90 12.26
CA LEU A 28 2.69 0.56 12.22
C LEU A 28 1.18 0.63 11.97
N TRP A 29 0.49 1.59 12.59
CA TRP A 29 -0.96 1.76 12.42
C TRP A 29 -1.33 2.18 10.99
N VAL A 30 -0.53 3.07 10.38
CA VAL A 30 -0.71 3.47 8.98
C VAL A 30 -0.45 2.30 8.03
N VAL A 31 0.56 1.47 8.29
CA VAL A 31 0.93 0.33 7.43
C VAL A 31 -0.06 -0.84 7.56
N GLN A 32 -0.67 -1.03 8.73
CA GLN A 32 -1.59 -2.13 9.02
C GLN A 32 -2.67 -2.37 7.94
N PRO A 33 -3.45 -1.36 7.47
CA PRO A 33 -4.44 -1.57 6.40
C PRO A 33 -3.81 -1.98 5.07
N PHE A 34 -2.56 -1.58 4.79
CA PHE A 34 -1.86 -1.94 3.56
C PHE A 34 -1.36 -3.38 3.55
N ILE A 35 -1.07 -3.97 4.72
CA ILE A 35 -0.59 -5.37 4.81
C ILE A 35 -1.58 -6.32 4.12
N LEU A 36 -2.88 -6.11 4.33
CA LEU A 36 -3.92 -6.92 3.71
C LEU A 36 -3.92 -6.78 2.18
N SER A 37 -3.80 -5.55 1.67
CA SER A 37 -3.70 -5.28 0.22
C SER A 37 -2.44 -5.88 -0.39
N PHE A 38 -1.30 -5.79 0.29
CA PHE A 38 -0.04 -6.40 -0.16
C PHE A 38 -0.11 -7.93 -0.18
N ALA A 39 -0.66 -8.55 0.86
CA ALA A 39 -0.84 -10.00 0.94
C ALA A 39 -1.75 -10.51 -0.19
N TRP A 40 -2.84 -9.80 -0.48
CA TRP A 40 -3.76 -10.14 -1.57
C TRP A 40 -3.13 -9.92 -2.94
N ALA A 41 -2.41 -8.82 -3.16
CA ALA A 41 -1.65 -8.59 -4.39
C ALA A 41 -0.61 -9.71 -4.62
N GLY A 42 0.09 -10.13 -3.57
CA GLY A 42 0.99 -11.28 -3.63
C GLY A 42 0.28 -12.56 -4.07
N THR A 43 -0.91 -12.83 -3.51
CA THR A 43 -1.73 -13.99 -3.89
C THR A 43 -2.14 -13.95 -5.35
N VAL A 44 -2.56 -12.77 -5.86
CA VAL A 44 -2.90 -12.57 -7.27
C VAL A 44 -1.69 -12.79 -8.17
N VAL A 45 -0.51 -12.29 -7.80
CA VAL A 45 0.74 -12.51 -8.55
C VAL A 45 1.10 -14.00 -8.60
N ILE A 46 1.03 -14.69 -7.46
CA ILE A 46 1.29 -16.14 -7.37
C ILE A 46 0.29 -16.92 -8.23
N ALA A 47 -1.00 -16.57 -8.16
CA ALA A 47 -2.05 -17.20 -8.96
C ALA A 47 -1.92 -16.89 -10.47
N THR A 48 -1.37 -15.72 -10.83
CA THR A 48 -1.18 -15.30 -12.23
C THR A 48 0.14 -15.80 -12.82
N TRP A 49 1.10 -16.23 -12.00
CA TRP A 49 2.36 -16.85 -12.43
C TRP A 49 2.22 -17.95 -13.50
N PRO A 50 1.29 -18.92 -13.41
CA PRO A 50 1.08 -19.91 -14.47
C PRO A 50 0.61 -19.29 -15.79
N VAL A 51 -0.15 -18.19 -15.76
CA VAL A 51 -0.57 -17.45 -16.96
C VAL A 51 0.65 -16.80 -17.61
N LEU A 52 1.53 -16.20 -16.83
CA LEU A 52 2.81 -15.65 -17.31
C LEU A 52 3.65 -16.72 -18.02
N LEU A 53 3.81 -17.89 -17.40
CA LEU A 53 4.58 -19.01 -17.98
C LEU A 53 3.92 -19.60 -19.24
N ARG A 54 2.59 -19.62 -19.31
CA ARG A 54 1.85 -20.03 -20.52
C ARG A 54 2.03 -19.00 -21.64
N LEU A 55 1.93 -17.71 -21.31
CA LEU A 55 2.13 -16.62 -22.26
C LEU A 55 3.57 -16.62 -22.79
N GLN A 56 4.56 -16.85 -21.91
CA GLN A 56 5.97 -16.99 -22.29
C GLN A 56 6.22 -18.16 -23.26
N ARG A 57 5.49 -19.28 -23.10
CA ARG A 57 5.53 -20.40 -24.06
C ARG A 57 4.84 -20.09 -25.38
N VAL A 58 3.71 -19.38 -25.37
CA VAL A 58 2.99 -18.97 -26.59
C VAL A 58 3.77 -17.92 -27.38
N LEU A 59 4.55 -17.06 -26.71
CA LEU A 59 5.36 -16.00 -27.33
C LEU A 59 6.80 -16.40 -27.69
N PHE A 60 7.07 -17.71 -27.84
CA PHE A 60 8.27 -18.22 -28.54
C PHE A 60 9.62 -17.64 -28.03
N GLY A 61 9.76 -17.42 -26.72
CA GLY A 61 11.05 -17.06 -26.11
C GLY A 61 11.50 -15.59 -26.24
N LYS A 62 10.67 -14.68 -26.79
CA LYS A 62 11.01 -13.26 -26.88
C LYS A 62 10.61 -12.49 -25.61
N ARG A 63 11.57 -12.38 -24.68
CA ARG A 63 11.45 -11.76 -23.35
C ARG A 63 10.78 -10.37 -23.37
N LEU A 64 11.07 -9.53 -24.38
CA LEU A 64 10.52 -8.17 -24.52
C LEU A 64 8.99 -8.13 -24.73
N LEU A 65 8.47 -9.06 -25.52
CA LEU A 65 7.04 -9.13 -25.85
C LEU A 65 6.22 -9.65 -24.65
N ALA A 66 6.80 -10.56 -23.88
CA ALA A 66 6.23 -11.01 -22.61
C ALA A 66 6.23 -9.90 -21.55
N VAL A 67 7.30 -9.10 -21.46
CA VAL A 67 7.39 -7.97 -20.52
C VAL A 67 6.36 -6.90 -20.86
N LEU A 68 6.28 -6.45 -22.13
CA LEU A 68 5.28 -5.46 -22.56
C LEU A 68 3.85 -5.92 -22.31
N ALA A 69 3.53 -7.18 -22.65
CA ALA A 69 2.22 -7.75 -22.39
C ALA A 69 1.91 -7.80 -20.88
N MET A 70 2.89 -8.16 -20.05
CA MET A 70 2.70 -8.20 -18.60
C MET A 70 2.55 -6.80 -17.99
N THR A 71 3.32 -5.82 -18.45
CA THR A 71 3.19 -4.42 -18.03
C THR A 71 1.81 -3.87 -18.39
N LEU A 72 1.33 -4.14 -19.61
CA LEU A 72 0.00 -3.70 -20.05
C LEU A 72 -1.13 -4.40 -19.28
N LEU A 73 -0.98 -5.70 -19.01
CA LEU A 73 -1.95 -6.48 -18.25
C LEU A 73 -2.02 -6.01 -16.79
N LEU A 74 -0.87 -5.75 -16.14
CA LEU A 74 -0.82 -5.16 -14.80
C LEU A 74 -1.44 -3.77 -14.77
N PHE A 75 -1.16 -2.93 -15.78
CA PHE A 75 -1.76 -1.60 -15.90
C PHE A 75 -3.28 -1.67 -16.00
N LEU A 76 -3.82 -2.52 -16.88
CA LEU A 76 -5.27 -2.72 -17.01
C LEU A 76 -5.88 -3.25 -15.70
N LEU A 77 -5.24 -4.25 -15.09
CA LEU A 77 -5.69 -4.86 -13.85
C LEU A 77 -5.71 -3.87 -12.69
N PHE A 78 -4.89 -2.82 -12.71
CA PHE A 78 -4.91 -1.76 -11.70
C PHE A 78 -5.93 -0.66 -12.02
N VAL A 79 -5.99 -0.20 -13.28
CA VAL A 79 -6.85 0.91 -13.70
C VAL A 79 -8.33 0.56 -13.61
N ILE A 80 -8.73 -0.64 -14.03
CA ILE A 80 -10.13 -1.07 -14.04
C ILE A 80 -10.75 -1.06 -12.63
N PRO A 81 -10.18 -1.75 -11.61
CA PRO A 81 -10.77 -1.75 -10.27
C PRO A 81 -10.71 -0.38 -9.60
N ILE A 82 -9.68 0.44 -9.86
CA ILE A 82 -9.63 1.82 -9.34
C ILE A 82 -10.76 2.65 -9.93
N ALA A 83 -11.00 2.57 -11.24
CA ALA A 83 -12.09 3.28 -11.89
C ALA A 83 -13.46 2.83 -11.32
N LEU A 84 -13.67 1.52 -11.13
CA LEU A 84 -14.89 0.99 -10.53
C LEU A 84 -15.06 1.42 -9.07
N LEU A 85 -13.97 1.43 -8.30
CA LEU A 85 -13.97 1.86 -6.89
C LEU A 85 -14.31 3.34 -6.77
N VAL A 86 -13.73 4.20 -7.60
CA VAL A 86 -14.03 5.64 -7.62
C VAL A 86 -15.50 5.89 -8.00
N ASN A 87 -16.01 5.22 -9.03
CA ASN A 87 -17.43 5.34 -9.40
C ASN A 87 -18.34 4.89 -8.25
N SER A 88 -18.03 3.74 -7.63
CA SER A 88 -18.79 3.25 -6.49
C SER A 88 -18.73 4.21 -5.29
N LEU A 89 -17.57 4.80 -5.01
CA LEU A 89 -17.43 5.80 -3.94
C LEU A 89 -18.23 7.06 -4.23
N VAL A 90 -18.22 7.56 -5.47
CA VAL A 90 -19.02 8.72 -5.88
C VAL A 90 -20.51 8.41 -5.76
N ASP A 91 -20.96 7.28 -6.31
CA ASP A 91 -22.37 6.88 -6.28
C ASP A 91 -22.89 6.65 -4.85
N ASN A 92 -22.07 6.09 -3.95
CA ASN A 92 -22.46 5.85 -2.56
C ASN A 92 -22.27 7.06 -1.63
N SER A 93 -21.41 8.03 -1.99
CA SER A 93 -21.19 9.25 -1.18
C SER A 93 -22.22 10.35 -1.47
N VAL A 94 -22.77 10.42 -2.69
CA VAL A 94 -23.79 11.41 -3.07
C VAL A 94 -25.06 11.36 -2.18
N PRO A 95 -25.60 10.18 -1.80
CA PRO A 95 -26.74 10.10 -0.87
C PRO A 95 -26.38 10.51 0.57
N LEU A 96 -25.17 10.17 1.04
CA LEU A 96 -24.72 10.46 2.41
C LEU A 96 -24.50 11.96 2.64
N ILE A 97 -23.98 12.67 1.64
CA ILE A 97 -23.80 14.13 1.70
C ILE A 97 -25.16 14.85 1.71
N LYS A 98 -26.16 14.32 0.99
CA LYS A 98 -27.53 14.87 0.99
C LYS A 98 -28.25 14.69 2.32
N LEU A 99 -28.02 13.58 3.03
CA LEU A 99 -28.61 13.32 4.34
C LEU A 99 -28.04 14.23 5.44
N ILE A 100 -26.74 14.52 5.38
CA ILE A 100 -26.07 15.40 6.36
C ILE A 100 -26.37 16.89 6.07
N SER A 101 -26.54 17.26 4.79
CA SER A 101 -26.87 18.65 4.41
C SER A 101 -28.36 18.99 4.55
N SER A 102 -29.23 18.01 4.80
CA SER A 102 -30.68 18.18 4.92
C SER A 102 -31.18 18.18 6.38
N GLY A 103 -30.28 18.10 7.36
CA GLY A 103 -30.57 18.32 8.79
C GLY A 103 -30.04 19.67 9.24
#